data_AF-A0A956K9S2-F1
#
_entry.id   AF-A0A956K9S2-F1
#
_cell.length_a   1.000
_cell.length_b   1.000
_cell.length_c   1.000
_cell.angle_alpha   90.00
_cell.angle_beta   90.00
_cell.angle_gamma   90.00
#
_symmetry.space_group_name_H-M   'P 1'
#
loop_
_entity.id
_entity.type
_entity.pdbx_description
1 polymer ?
#
loop_
_entity_poly.entity_id
_entity_poly.type
_entity_poly.pdbx_seq_one_letter_code
_entity_poly.pdbx_strand_id
1 'polypeptide(L)'
;MSSRRLTDDELRELCRDVQASLPGWALAARQDRAAFLRKIAETPVAQRSSREFQRELWESESLSSTGMGSVKVEAALDDPEFRAWLASASTEPLPDGDIARAERIRSIFTRIVNQFEGQRKPWLKILRLLAALFPAEFTSLASTTHLHQVAERLLDAVPKGALAQNREIVARLNRVLGPVAPGDYLALADRISLPWFVYTHLQSQVEQPTETVDERGSVKYIPLP
;
A
#
# COMPACT_ATOMS: atom_id res chain seq x y z
N MET A 1 -0.72 10.13 -22.91
CA MET A 1 0.73 10.37 -23.13
C MET A 1 1.49 9.36 -22.29
N SER A 2 2.22 8.43 -22.92
CA SER A 2 3.01 7.43 -22.19
C SER A 2 4.15 8.14 -21.49
N SER A 3 4.13 8.18 -20.17
CA SER A 3 5.08 8.95 -19.40
C SER A 3 6.38 8.17 -19.22
N ARG A 4 7.53 8.84 -19.39
CA ARG A 4 8.86 8.20 -19.32
C ARG A 4 9.06 7.51 -17.97
N ARG A 5 9.62 6.30 -18.02
CA ARG A 5 10.05 5.49 -16.87
C ARG A 5 11.22 6.12 -16.13
N LEU A 6 11.28 5.88 -14.81
CA LEU A 6 12.42 6.25 -13.95
C LEU A 6 13.52 5.17 -13.95
N THR A 7 14.75 5.60 -14.14
CA THR A 7 15.97 4.81 -13.87
C THR A 7 16.18 4.60 -12.36
N ASP A 8 17.12 3.73 -11.97
CA ASP A 8 17.43 3.47 -10.56
C ASP A 8 17.90 4.75 -9.82
N ASP A 9 18.72 5.56 -10.48
CA ASP A 9 19.25 6.79 -9.89
C ASP A 9 18.18 7.87 -9.78
N GLU A 10 17.36 8.05 -10.83
CA GLU A 10 16.20 8.96 -10.80
C GLU A 10 15.17 8.54 -9.74
N LEU A 11 14.95 7.23 -9.56
CA LEU A 11 14.05 6.74 -8.51
C LEU A 11 14.64 6.99 -7.12
N ARG A 12 15.94 6.81 -6.93
CA ARG A 12 16.61 7.08 -5.65
C ARG A 12 16.56 8.56 -5.30
N GLU A 13 16.80 9.43 -6.27
CA GLU A 13 16.69 10.88 -6.11
C GLU A 13 15.26 11.30 -5.79
N LEU A 14 14.28 10.84 -6.59
CA LEU A 14 12.86 11.11 -6.33
C LEU A 14 12.43 10.68 -4.93
N CYS A 15 12.85 9.50 -4.48
CA CYS A 15 12.51 9.02 -3.13
C CYS A 15 13.11 9.92 -2.05
N ARG A 16 14.35 10.41 -2.24
CA ARG A 16 15.00 11.34 -1.31
C ARG A 16 14.27 12.68 -1.26
N ASP A 17 13.91 13.22 -2.42
CA ASP A 17 13.24 14.53 -2.53
C ASP A 17 11.85 14.48 -1.89
N VAL A 18 11.11 13.41 -2.16
CA VAL A 18 9.80 13.14 -1.57
C VAL A 18 9.90 13.04 -0.04
N GLN A 19 10.90 12.31 0.47
CA GLN A 19 11.12 12.18 1.91
C GLN A 19 11.52 13.50 2.58
N ALA A 20 12.35 14.30 1.90
CA ALA A 20 12.76 15.62 2.40
C ALA A 20 11.61 16.64 2.41
N SER A 21 10.61 16.44 1.54
CA SER A 21 9.48 17.35 1.35
C SER A 21 8.20 16.87 2.04
N LEU A 22 8.30 15.92 2.97
CA LEU A 22 7.12 15.38 3.65
C LEU A 22 6.43 16.46 4.50
N PRO A 23 5.10 16.62 4.37
CA PRO A 23 4.36 17.55 5.21
C PRO A 23 4.34 17.08 6.67
N GLY A 24 4.18 18.00 7.63
CA GLY A 24 4.24 17.68 9.05
C GLY A 24 3.27 16.59 9.52
N TRP A 25 2.08 16.50 8.91
CA TRP A 25 1.11 15.43 9.21
C TRP A 25 1.63 14.04 8.82
N ALA A 26 2.50 13.94 7.81
CA ALA A 26 3.05 12.67 7.35
C ALA A 26 3.98 12.05 8.39
N LEU A 27 4.64 12.88 9.22
CA LEU A 27 5.48 12.39 10.31
C LEU A 27 4.65 11.72 11.42
N ALA A 28 3.52 12.33 11.81
CA ALA A 28 2.59 11.73 12.76
C ALA A 28 1.99 10.43 12.20
N ALA A 29 1.52 10.46 10.95
CA ALA A 29 0.97 9.27 10.29
C ALA A 29 2.00 8.13 10.17
N ARG A 30 3.29 8.45 9.99
CA ARG A 30 4.40 7.47 10.02
C ARG A 30 4.52 6.80 11.39
N GLN A 31 4.48 7.58 12.47
CA GLN A 31 4.56 7.05 13.84
C GLN A 31 3.39 6.13 14.17
N ASP A 32 2.17 6.56 13.84
CA ASP A 32 0.95 5.75 14.05
C ASP A 32 1.02 4.43 13.28
N ARG A 33 1.47 4.50 12.03
CA ARG A 33 1.63 3.32 11.17
C ARG A 33 2.71 2.38 11.72
N ALA A 34 3.84 2.90 12.16
CA ALA A 34 4.90 2.09 12.77
C ALA A 34 4.41 1.40 14.05
N ALA A 35 3.67 2.12 14.90
CA ALA A 35 3.07 1.56 16.11
C ALA A 35 2.05 0.45 15.77
N PHE A 36 1.23 0.64 14.74
CA PHE A 36 0.28 -0.36 14.28
C PHE A 36 0.96 -1.62 13.71
N LEU A 37 1.97 -1.46 12.86
CA LEU A 37 2.75 -2.59 12.33
C LEU A 37 3.45 -3.38 13.45
N ARG A 38 4.03 -2.66 14.42
CA ARG A 38 4.64 -3.28 15.61
C ARG A 38 3.61 -4.07 16.40
N LYS A 39 2.47 -3.45 16.72
CA LYS A 39 1.38 -4.10 17.44
C LYS A 39 0.95 -5.39 16.75
N ILE A 40 0.75 -5.36 15.43
CA ILE A 40 0.40 -6.57 14.67
C ILE A 40 1.46 -7.65 14.86
N ALA A 41 2.73 -7.33 14.59
CA ALA A 41 3.82 -8.28 14.67
C ALA A 41 4.01 -8.90 16.08
N GLU A 42 3.76 -8.14 17.14
CA GLU A 42 3.95 -8.57 18.53
C GLU A 42 2.72 -9.24 19.13
N THR A 43 1.54 -9.10 18.52
CA THR A 43 0.30 -9.70 19.05
C THR A 43 0.31 -11.23 18.89
N PRO A 44 0.12 -12.02 19.95
CA PRO A 44 0.07 -13.48 19.86
C PRO A 44 -1.10 -13.99 19.01
N VAL A 45 -0.93 -15.17 18.37
CA VAL A 45 -1.94 -15.80 17.50
C VAL A 45 -3.32 -15.90 18.16
N ALA A 46 -3.38 -16.30 19.43
CA ALA A 46 -4.63 -16.40 20.17
C ALA A 46 -5.41 -15.08 20.20
N GLN A 47 -4.71 -13.96 20.49
CA GLN A 47 -5.32 -12.64 20.47
C GLN A 47 -5.64 -12.15 19.05
N ARG A 48 -4.80 -12.48 18.06
CA ARG A 48 -5.05 -12.15 16.64
C ARG A 48 -6.30 -12.82 16.08
N SER A 49 -6.69 -13.96 16.63
CA SER A 49 -7.91 -14.69 16.24
C SER A 49 -9.20 -14.10 16.84
N SER A 50 -9.06 -13.19 17.82
CA SER A 50 -10.21 -12.52 18.43
C SER A 50 -10.95 -11.64 17.41
N ARG A 51 -12.26 -11.52 17.60
CA ARG A 51 -13.10 -10.67 16.74
C ARG A 51 -12.71 -9.20 16.87
N GLU A 52 -12.33 -8.79 18.07
CA GLU A 52 -11.92 -7.43 18.42
C GLU A 52 -10.65 -7.04 17.66
N PHE A 53 -9.61 -7.88 17.72
CA PHE A 53 -8.37 -7.64 17.00
C PHE A 53 -8.58 -7.66 15.49
N GLN A 54 -9.37 -8.60 14.97
CA GLN A 54 -9.67 -8.66 13.54
C GLN A 54 -10.42 -7.40 13.07
N ARG A 55 -11.38 -6.91 13.86
CA ARG A 55 -12.07 -5.66 13.53
C ARG A 55 -11.10 -4.49 13.44
N GLU A 56 -10.21 -4.34 14.43
CA GLU A 56 -9.17 -3.32 14.38
C GLU A 56 -8.28 -3.48 13.13
N LEU A 57 -7.87 -4.71 12.82
CA LEU A 57 -7.03 -5.01 11.66
C LEU A 57 -7.70 -4.65 10.32
N TRP A 58 -8.99 -4.95 10.16
CA TRP A 58 -9.76 -4.68 8.94
C TRP A 58 -10.22 -3.22 8.79
N GLU A 59 -10.44 -2.54 9.90
CA GLU A 59 -10.99 -1.17 9.94
C GLU A 59 -9.94 -0.08 10.20
N SER A 60 -8.70 -0.44 10.53
CA SER A 60 -7.65 0.54 10.82
C SER A 60 -7.36 1.45 9.62
N GLU A 61 -7.38 2.76 9.90
CA GLU A 61 -6.98 3.80 8.95
C GLU A 61 -5.48 4.13 9.02
N SER A 62 -4.73 3.50 9.93
CA SER A 62 -3.29 3.76 10.11
C SER A 62 -2.47 3.48 8.85
N LEU A 63 -2.96 2.64 7.94
CA LEU A 63 -2.30 2.36 6.66
C LEU A 63 -2.72 3.33 5.55
N SER A 64 -4.02 3.50 5.32
CA SER A 64 -4.57 4.57 4.47
C SER A 64 -5.97 4.96 4.91
N SER A 65 -6.33 6.25 4.80
CA SER A 65 -7.64 6.77 5.20
C SER A 65 -8.75 6.24 4.29
N THR A 66 -9.90 5.94 4.86
CA THR A 66 -10.98 5.22 4.18
C THR A 66 -11.96 6.20 3.54
N GLY A 67 -11.52 6.96 2.53
CA GLY A 67 -12.44 7.81 1.77
C GLY A 67 -13.54 7.04 1.01
N MET A 68 -13.37 5.72 0.80
CA MET A 68 -14.25 4.91 -0.06
C MET A 68 -14.58 3.48 0.44
N GLY A 69 -14.34 3.15 1.71
CA GLY A 69 -14.44 1.77 2.22
C GLY A 69 -15.74 1.42 2.93
N SER A 70 -16.90 1.73 2.33
CA SER A 70 -18.22 1.37 2.90
C SER A 70 -18.57 -0.11 2.81
N VAL A 71 -17.70 -0.94 2.22
CA VAL A 71 -17.94 -2.38 2.07
C VAL A 71 -17.68 -3.08 3.40
N LYS A 72 -18.75 -3.71 3.88
CA LYS A 72 -18.83 -4.53 5.08
C LYS A 72 -17.83 -5.70 5.06
N VAL A 73 -17.28 -6.03 6.23
CA VAL A 73 -16.32 -7.13 6.47
C VAL A 73 -16.83 -8.14 7.50
N GLU A 74 -18.10 -8.04 7.90
CA GLU A 74 -18.74 -8.87 8.92
C GLU A 74 -18.64 -10.36 8.59
N ALA A 75 -18.69 -10.72 7.29
CA ALA A 75 -18.46 -12.10 6.85
C ALA A 75 -17.09 -12.68 7.30
N ALA A 76 -16.06 -11.85 7.38
CA ALA A 76 -14.75 -12.25 7.92
C ALA A 76 -14.68 -12.11 9.45
N LEU A 77 -15.36 -11.09 10.02
CA LEU A 77 -15.32 -10.84 11.46
C LEU A 77 -16.15 -11.83 12.27
N ASP A 78 -17.22 -12.38 11.71
CA ASP A 78 -18.15 -13.26 12.44
C ASP A 78 -17.80 -14.75 12.26
N ASP A 79 -16.90 -15.09 11.34
CA ASP A 79 -16.42 -16.45 11.11
C ASP A 79 -15.20 -16.79 12.00
N PRO A 80 -15.35 -17.57 13.08
CA PRO A 80 -14.24 -17.92 13.96
C PRO A 80 -13.16 -18.79 13.28
N GLU A 81 -13.53 -19.64 12.33
CA GLU A 81 -12.57 -20.49 11.62
C GLU A 81 -11.70 -19.62 10.71
N PHE A 82 -12.30 -18.68 9.98
CA PHE A 82 -11.56 -17.73 9.16
C PHE A 82 -10.60 -16.88 9.99
N ARG A 83 -11.05 -16.35 11.14
CA ARG A 83 -10.18 -15.54 12.01
C ARG A 83 -9.00 -16.35 12.56
N ALA A 84 -9.24 -17.58 13.00
CA ALA A 84 -8.18 -18.47 13.47
C ALA A 84 -7.18 -18.80 12.35
N TRP A 85 -7.68 -19.12 11.15
CA TRP A 85 -6.87 -19.37 9.97
C TRP A 85 -6.01 -18.16 9.60
N LEU A 86 -6.60 -16.97 9.50
CA LEU A 86 -5.88 -15.75 9.12
C LEU A 86 -4.81 -15.38 10.15
N ALA A 87 -5.12 -15.56 11.44
CA ALA A 87 -4.17 -15.35 12.52
C ALA A 87 -2.94 -16.27 12.38
N SER A 88 -3.12 -17.57 12.17
CA SER A 88 -2.01 -18.52 11.96
C SER A 88 -1.25 -18.23 10.66
N ALA A 89 -1.98 -18.11 9.55
CA ALA A 89 -1.38 -17.98 8.22
C ALA A 89 -0.52 -16.72 8.07
N SER A 90 -0.81 -15.67 8.85
CA SER A 90 -0.09 -14.40 8.85
C SER A 90 1.03 -14.27 9.87
N THR A 91 1.19 -15.24 10.79
CA THR A 91 2.34 -15.32 11.69
C THR A 91 3.38 -16.34 11.25
N GLU A 92 3.01 -17.26 10.35
CA GLU A 92 3.94 -18.18 9.71
C GLU A 92 4.95 -17.40 8.84
N PRO A 93 6.26 -17.67 8.97
CA PRO A 93 7.27 -17.10 8.08
C PRO A 93 6.95 -17.39 6.61
N LEU A 94 7.14 -16.39 5.76
CA LEU A 94 7.08 -16.62 4.32
C LEU A 94 8.26 -17.51 3.88
N PRO A 95 8.05 -18.43 2.92
CA PRO A 95 9.12 -19.28 2.44
C PRO A 95 10.25 -18.48 1.77
N ASP A 96 11.44 -19.06 1.69
CA ASP A 96 12.54 -18.45 0.95
C ASP A 96 12.32 -18.49 -0.56
N GLY A 97 12.82 -17.46 -1.25
CA GLY A 97 12.73 -17.32 -2.70
C GLY A 97 11.47 -16.61 -3.19
N ASP A 98 11.64 -15.74 -4.20
CA ASP A 98 10.58 -14.84 -4.65
C ASP A 98 9.34 -15.57 -5.20
N ILE A 99 9.55 -16.69 -5.90
CA ILE A 99 8.47 -17.52 -6.46
C ILE A 99 7.67 -18.18 -5.33
N ALA A 100 8.33 -18.80 -4.36
CA ALA A 100 7.64 -19.46 -3.25
C ALA A 100 6.88 -18.45 -2.39
N ARG A 101 7.47 -17.26 -2.12
CA ARG A 101 6.78 -16.15 -1.45
C ARG A 101 5.53 -15.71 -2.21
N ALA A 102 5.64 -15.54 -3.53
CA ALA A 102 4.53 -15.15 -4.39
C ALA A 102 3.37 -16.14 -4.29
N GLU A 103 3.69 -17.43 -4.36
CA GLU A 103 2.72 -18.51 -4.27
C GLU A 103 2.02 -18.56 -2.91
N ARG A 104 2.78 -18.43 -1.82
CA ARG A 104 2.21 -18.38 -0.47
C ARG A 104 1.26 -17.20 -0.30
N ILE A 105 1.69 -16.00 -0.69
CA ILE A 105 0.87 -14.79 -0.60
C ILE A 105 -0.38 -14.90 -1.49
N ARG A 106 -0.25 -15.44 -2.70
CA ARG A 106 -1.38 -15.69 -3.60
C ARG A 106 -2.39 -16.64 -2.98
N SER A 107 -1.95 -17.72 -2.34
CA SER A 107 -2.82 -18.65 -1.62
C SER A 107 -3.61 -17.96 -0.50
N ILE A 108 -2.93 -17.16 0.32
CA ILE A 108 -3.55 -16.38 1.40
C ILE A 108 -4.58 -15.40 0.82
N PHE A 109 -4.19 -14.63 -0.20
CA PHE A 109 -5.07 -13.69 -0.88
C PHE A 109 -6.33 -14.37 -1.45
N THR A 110 -6.17 -15.50 -2.15
CA THR A 110 -7.31 -16.25 -2.70
C THR A 110 -8.27 -16.70 -1.61
N ARG A 111 -7.76 -17.22 -0.48
CA ARG A 111 -8.63 -17.62 0.63
C ARG A 111 -9.34 -16.43 1.28
N ILE A 112 -8.67 -15.29 1.43
CA ILE A 112 -9.31 -14.04 1.90
C ILE A 112 -10.43 -13.63 0.94
N VAL A 113 -10.19 -13.67 -0.38
CA VAL A 113 -11.19 -13.29 -1.39
C VAL A 113 -12.39 -14.24 -1.38
N ASN A 114 -12.16 -15.53 -1.20
CA ASN A 114 -13.21 -16.55 -1.14
C ASN A 114 -14.09 -16.42 0.10
N GLN A 115 -13.61 -15.81 1.20
CA GLN A 115 -14.45 -15.48 2.35
C GLN A 115 -15.64 -14.57 2.00
N PHE A 116 -15.53 -13.83 0.89
CA PHE A 116 -16.55 -12.92 0.39
C PHE A 116 -17.24 -13.45 -0.88
N GLU A 117 -17.21 -14.76 -1.12
CA GLU A 117 -17.95 -15.37 -2.23
C GLU A 117 -19.46 -15.08 -2.10
N GLY A 118 -20.10 -14.77 -3.23
CA GLY A 118 -21.50 -14.33 -3.25
C GLY A 118 -21.75 -12.90 -2.75
N GLN A 119 -20.71 -12.15 -2.38
CA GLN A 119 -20.82 -10.78 -1.84
C GLN A 119 -19.93 -9.79 -2.60
N ARG A 120 -20.16 -8.49 -2.39
CA ARG A 120 -19.27 -7.43 -2.88
C ARG A 120 -17.93 -7.54 -2.15
N LYS A 121 -16.84 -7.73 -2.90
CA LYS A 121 -15.49 -7.87 -2.34
C LYS A 121 -14.96 -6.52 -1.81
N PRO A 122 -14.49 -6.45 -0.56
CA PRO A 122 -13.90 -5.24 0.02
C PRO A 122 -12.44 -5.06 -0.43
N TRP A 123 -12.20 -4.94 -1.75
CA TRP A 123 -10.85 -4.96 -2.35
C TRP A 123 -9.84 -4.04 -1.68
N LEU A 124 -10.24 -2.81 -1.38
CA LEU A 124 -9.38 -1.82 -0.72
C LEU A 124 -8.97 -2.27 0.69
N LYS A 125 -9.90 -2.85 1.46
CA LYS A 125 -9.60 -3.39 2.80
C LYS A 125 -8.73 -4.65 2.72
N ILE A 126 -8.94 -5.51 1.71
CA ILE A 126 -8.09 -6.69 1.48
C ILE A 126 -6.63 -6.28 1.19
N LEU A 127 -6.41 -5.27 0.34
CA LEU A 127 -5.05 -4.81 0.04
C LEU A 127 -4.39 -4.15 1.25
N ARG A 128 -5.15 -3.37 2.04
CA ARG A 128 -4.66 -2.80 3.31
C ARG A 128 -4.30 -3.89 4.31
N LEU A 129 -5.16 -4.89 4.46
CA LEU A 129 -4.90 -6.05 5.31
C LEU A 129 -3.58 -6.71 4.92
N LEU A 130 -3.35 -6.98 3.63
CA LEU A 130 -2.09 -7.57 3.17
C LEU A 130 -0.88 -6.66 3.44
N ALA A 131 -1.01 -5.35 3.31
CA ALA A 131 0.04 -4.39 3.69
C ALA A 131 0.32 -4.37 5.20
N ALA A 132 -0.69 -4.61 6.03
CA ALA A 132 -0.55 -4.74 7.47
C ALA A 132 0.17 -6.04 7.86
N LEU A 133 -0.22 -7.14 7.22
CA LEU A 133 0.26 -8.49 7.53
C LEU A 133 1.65 -8.77 6.94
N PHE A 134 1.94 -8.23 5.76
CA PHE A 134 3.16 -8.46 5.01
C PHE A 134 3.78 -7.12 4.54
N PRO A 135 4.19 -6.22 5.46
CA PRO A 135 4.65 -4.88 5.10
C PRO A 135 5.94 -4.87 4.27
N ALA A 136 6.71 -5.95 4.26
CA ALA A 136 7.88 -6.08 3.40
C ALA A 136 7.54 -6.43 1.94
N GLU A 137 6.27 -6.76 1.65
CA GLU A 137 5.81 -7.24 0.33
C GLU A 137 4.76 -6.30 -0.30
N PHE A 138 4.19 -5.36 0.46
CA PHE A 138 3.05 -4.57 0.00
C PHE A 138 3.19 -3.09 0.34
N THR A 139 2.55 -2.25 -0.47
CA THR A 139 2.45 -0.83 -0.25
C THR A 139 1.15 -0.51 0.51
N SER A 140 1.06 0.66 1.16
CA SER A 140 -0.19 1.15 1.74
C SER A 140 -1.14 1.76 0.69
N LEU A 141 -0.72 1.82 -0.59
CA LEU A 141 -1.48 2.34 -1.73
C LEU A 141 -2.54 1.33 -2.18
N ALA A 142 -3.71 1.38 -1.55
CA ALA A 142 -4.80 0.43 -1.79
C ALA A 142 -5.72 0.79 -2.98
N SER A 143 -5.56 1.97 -3.59
CA SER A 143 -6.29 2.35 -4.81
C SER A 143 -5.68 1.65 -6.02
N THR A 144 -6.44 0.78 -6.69
CA THR A 144 -5.94 0.04 -7.87
C THR A 144 -5.54 0.97 -9.02
N THR A 145 -6.23 2.11 -9.17
CA THR A 145 -5.93 3.11 -10.19
C THR A 145 -4.59 3.80 -9.90
N HIS A 146 -4.40 4.31 -8.68
CA HIS A 146 -3.16 4.99 -8.32
C HIS A 146 -1.98 4.01 -8.30
N LEU A 147 -2.21 2.77 -7.84
CA LEU A 147 -1.21 1.71 -7.88
C LEU A 147 -0.75 1.42 -9.30
N HIS A 148 -1.67 1.35 -10.26
CA HIS A 148 -1.34 1.15 -11.66
C HIS A 148 -0.50 2.30 -12.22
N GLN A 149 -0.89 3.54 -11.93
CA GLN A 149 -0.14 4.74 -12.37
C GLN A 149 1.27 4.78 -11.79
N VAL A 150 1.45 4.40 -10.52
CA VAL A 150 2.79 4.24 -9.93
C VAL A 150 3.54 3.11 -10.62
N ALA A 151 2.90 1.97 -10.86
CA ALA A 151 3.54 0.84 -11.53
C ALA A 151 4.06 1.21 -12.93
N GLU A 152 3.30 1.97 -13.72
CA GLU A 152 3.72 2.46 -15.04
C GLU A 152 4.99 3.33 -14.99
N ARG A 153 5.22 4.00 -13.87
CA ARG A 153 6.38 4.91 -13.68
C ARG A 153 7.61 4.18 -13.17
N LEU A 154 7.41 3.17 -12.32
CA LEU A 154 8.48 2.52 -11.55
C LEU A 154 8.95 1.20 -12.18
N LEU A 155 8.11 0.51 -12.95
CA LEU A 155 8.37 -0.86 -13.40
C LEU A 155 8.65 -0.95 -14.90
N ASP A 156 9.50 -1.91 -15.27
CA ASP A 156 9.84 -2.25 -16.67
C ASP A 156 8.62 -2.82 -17.41
N ALA A 157 7.87 -3.67 -16.71
CA ALA A 157 6.66 -4.30 -17.18
C ALA A 157 5.63 -4.26 -16.05
N VAL A 158 4.47 -3.69 -16.31
CA VAL A 158 3.39 -3.61 -15.32
C VAL A 158 2.69 -4.96 -15.23
N PRO A 159 2.78 -5.68 -14.09
CA PRO A 159 2.11 -6.96 -13.96
C PRO A 159 0.59 -6.77 -13.89
N LYS A 160 -0.14 -7.83 -14.24
CA LYS A 160 -1.61 -7.82 -14.16
C LYS A 160 -2.09 -7.98 -12.72
N GLY A 161 -2.99 -7.08 -12.31
CA GLY A 161 -3.67 -7.14 -11.02
C GLY A 161 -2.92 -6.47 -9.87
N ALA A 162 -3.68 -5.92 -8.92
CA ALA A 162 -3.16 -5.11 -7.83
C ALA A 162 -2.23 -5.88 -6.87
N LEU A 163 -2.44 -7.20 -6.74
CA LEU A 163 -1.59 -8.07 -5.92
C LEU A 163 -0.14 -8.07 -6.45
N ALA A 164 0.04 -8.36 -7.74
CA ALA A 164 1.35 -8.44 -8.36
C ALA A 164 2.00 -7.04 -8.47
N GLN A 165 1.22 -6.00 -8.75
CA GLN A 165 1.72 -4.62 -8.82
C GLN A 165 2.27 -4.15 -7.47
N ASN A 166 1.55 -4.39 -6.37
CA ASN A 166 2.05 -4.03 -5.03
C ASN A 166 3.41 -4.67 -4.74
N ARG A 167 3.51 -5.98 -4.98
CA ARG A 167 4.73 -6.74 -4.70
C ARG A 167 5.91 -6.28 -5.56
N GLU A 168 5.68 -6.08 -6.85
CA GLU A 168 6.76 -5.67 -7.75
C GLU A 168 7.22 -4.23 -7.46
N ILE A 169 6.31 -3.33 -7.07
CA ILE A 169 6.70 -1.98 -6.60
C ILE A 169 7.60 -2.07 -5.38
N VAL A 170 7.23 -2.87 -4.36
CA VAL A 170 8.06 -3.00 -3.15
C VAL A 170 9.39 -3.70 -3.47
N ALA A 171 9.39 -4.74 -4.30
CA ALA A 171 10.60 -5.42 -4.75
C ALA A 171 11.54 -4.44 -5.49
N ARG A 172 10.99 -3.58 -6.36
CA ARG A 172 11.74 -2.54 -7.04
C ARG A 172 12.35 -1.53 -6.07
N LEU A 173 11.58 -1.05 -5.09
CA LEU A 173 12.10 -0.15 -4.06
C LEU A 173 13.20 -0.82 -3.23
N ASN A 174 13.05 -2.10 -2.86
CA ASN A 174 14.07 -2.86 -2.13
C ASN A 174 15.36 -3.02 -2.93
N ARG A 175 15.28 -3.21 -4.25
CA ARG A 175 16.47 -3.24 -5.12
C ARG A 175 17.20 -1.90 -5.17
N VAL A 176 16.47 -0.78 -5.21
CA VAL A 176 17.07 0.55 -5.39
C VAL A 176 17.56 1.19 -4.09
N LEU A 177 16.79 1.02 -3.01
CA LEU A 177 16.99 1.67 -1.71
C LEU A 177 17.56 0.71 -0.64
N GLY A 178 17.73 -0.57 -0.98
CA GLY A 178 18.02 -1.63 -0.03
C GLY A 178 16.76 -2.14 0.71
N PRO A 179 16.82 -3.36 1.26
CA PRO A 179 15.75 -3.92 2.07
C PRO A 179 15.67 -3.21 3.43
N VAL A 180 14.49 -3.20 4.04
CA VAL A 180 14.31 -2.72 5.41
C VAL A 180 14.74 -3.81 6.40
N ALA A 181 15.47 -3.43 7.45
CA ALA A 181 15.91 -4.36 8.48
C ALA A 181 14.72 -4.94 9.26
N PRO A 182 14.75 -6.23 9.66
CA PRO A 182 13.72 -6.81 10.52
C PRO A 182 13.56 -6.02 11.82
N GLY A 183 12.31 -5.77 12.22
CA GLY A 183 12.00 -5.03 13.45
C GLY A 183 12.09 -3.50 13.35
N ASP A 184 12.58 -2.94 12.24
CA ASP A 184 12.56 -1.48 12.01
C ASP A 184 11.21 -1.03 11.46
N TYR A 185 10.23 -0.92 12.36
CA TYR A 185 8.86 -0.54 11.99
C TYR A 185 8.73 0.90 11.48
N LEU A 186 9.67 1.79 11.82
CA LEU A 186 9.67 3.16 11.29
C LEU A 186 10.10 3.18 9.83
N ALA A 187 11.19 2.46 9.49
CA ALA A 187 11.62 2.31 8.12
C ALA A 187 10.60 1.51 7.28
N LEU A 188 9.92 0.51 7.85
CA LEU A 188 8.82 -0.19 7.18
C LEU A 188 7.66 0.77 6.91
N ALA A 189 7.25 1.57 7.90
CA ALA A 189 6.19 2.56 7.73
C ALA A 189 6.51 3.57 6.62
N ASP A 190 7.76 4.01 6.50
CA ASP A 190 8.20 4.84 5.37
C ASP A 190 8.12 4.08 4.05
N ARG A 191 8.68 2.86 4.00
CA ARG A 191 8.78 2.06 2.78
C ARG A 191 7.42 1.78 2.17
N ILE A 192 6.45 1.37 2.99
CA ILE A 192 5.12 1.04 2.47
C ILE A 192 4.32 2.27 2.02
N SER A 193 4.67 3.46 2.54
CA SER A 193 3.97 4.71 2.23
C SER A 193 4.60 5.48 1.08
N LEU A 194 5.87 5.21 0.78
CA LEU A 194 6.61 5.88 -0.27
C LEU A 194 5.90 5.88 -1.64
N PRO A 195 5.25 4.79 -2.08
CA PRO A 195 4.47 4.79 -3.33
C PRO A 195 3.34 5.82 -3.37
N TRP A 196 2.68 6.08 -2.24
CA TRP A 196 1.67 7.14 -2.16
C TRP A 196 2.29 8.52 -2.32
N PHE A 197 3.42 8.78 -1.65
CA PHE A 197 4.06 10.09 -1.74
C PHE A 197 4.69 10.34 -3.12
N VAL A 198 5.24 9.31 -3.73
CA VAL A 198 5.69 9.33 -5.14
C VAL A 198 4.51 9.65 -6.05
N TYR A 199 3.37 8.99 -5.87
CA TYR A 199 2.16 9.30 -6.62
C TYR A 199 1.77 10.77 -6.49
N THR A 200 1.64 11.28 -5.26
CA THR A 200 1.24 12.67 -5.02
C THR A 200 2.24 13.67 -5.61
N HIS A 201 3.54 13.39 -5.51
CA HIS A 201 4.56 14.23 -6.10
C HIS A 201 4.45 14.26 -7.63
N LEU A 202 4.28 13.09 -8.26
CA LEU A 202 4.10 13.00 -9.71
C LEU A 202 2.83 13.70 -10.19
N GLN A 203 1.74 13.68 -9.41
CA GLN A 203 0.51 14.42 -9.76
C GLN A 203 0.72 15.94 -9.64
N SER A 204 1.41 16.41 -8.60
CA SER A 204 1.71 17.84 -8.42
C SER A 204 2.56 18.44 -9.53
N GLN A 205 3.34 17.62 -10.25
CA GLN A 205 4.10 18.07 -11.43
C GLN A 205 3.27 18.11 -12.71
N VAL A 206 2.10 17.44 -12.75
CA VAL A 206 1.17 17.46 -13.89
C VAL A 206 0.17 18.61 -13.75
N GLU A 207 -0.20 18.98 -12.52
CA GLU A 207 -1.01 20.17 -12.23
C GLU A 207 -0.15 21.44 -12.14
N GLN A 208 0.27 21.97 -13.29
CA GLN A 208 0.35 23.42 -13.45
C GLN A 208 -0.60 23.81 -14.57
N PRO A 209 -1.71 24.51 -14.29
CA PRO A 209 -2.49 25.13 -15.35
C PRO A 209 -1.58 26.14 -16.04
N THR A 210 -1.10 25.83 -17.25
CA THR A 210 -0.50 26.85 -18.11
C THR A 210 -1.54 27.87 -18.56
N GLU A 211 -2.83 27.57 -18.36
CA GLU A 211 -3.97 28.33 -18.82
C GLU A 211 -5.03 28.40 -17.72
N THR A 212 -5.52 29.61 -17.45
CA THR A 212 -6.75 29.85 -16.68
C THR A 212 -7.78 30.46 -17.61
N VAL A 213 -8.98 29.86 -17.66
CA VAL A 213 -10.10 30.38 -18.44
C VAL A 213 -10.94 31.25 -17.50
N ASP A 214 -11.08 32.53 -17.81
CA ASP A 214 -11.97 33.40 -17.05
C ASP A 214 -13.46 33.06 -17.31
N GLU A 215 -14.36 33.59 -16.48
CA GLU A 215 -15.82 33.35 -16.58
C GLU A 215 -16.43 33.79 -17.94
N ARG A 216 -15.65 34.46 -18.79
CA ARG A 216 -16.03 34.92 -20.13
C ARG A 216 -15.40 34.08 -21.25
N GLY A 217 -14.68 33.01 -20.92
CA GLY A 217 -14.06 32.10 -21.89
C GLY A 217 -12.69 32.55 -22.39
N SER A 218 -12.07 33.55 -21.78
CA SER A 218 -10.75 34.05 -22.21
C SER A 218 -9.63 33.25 -21.55
N VAL A 219 -8.73 32.70 -22.37
CA VAL A 219 -7.54 31.97 -21.92
C VAL A 219 -6.45 32.94 -21.49
N LYS A 220 -6.04 32.89 -20.21
CA LYS A 220 -4.85 33.59 -19.70
C LYS A 220 -3.74 32.59 -19.39
N TYR A 221 -2.58 32.82 -19.97
CA TYR A 221 -1.39 32.02 -19.68
C TYR A 221 -0.72 32.49 -18.38
N ILE A 222 -0.38 31.55 -17.50
CA ILE A 222 0.44 31.85 -16.32
C ILE A 222 1.91 31.85 -16.76
N PRO A 223 2.66 32.96 -16.63
CA PRO A 223 4.06 32.98 -17.01
C PRO A 223 4.87 32.08 -16.05
N LEU A 224 5.77 31.28 -16.63
CA LEU A 224 6.73 30.48 -15.88
C LEU A 224 7.74 31.40 -15.14
N PRO A 225 8.28 30.97 -13.98
CA PRO A 225 9.24 31.74 -13.20
C PRO A 225 10.55 32.01 -13.93
#